data_AF-H0A952-F1
#
_entry.id   AF-H0A952-F1
#
_cell.length_a   1.000
_cell.length_b   1.000
_cell.length_c   1.000
_cell.angle_alpha   90.00
_cell.angle_beta   90.00
_cell.angle_gamma   90.00
#
_symmetry.space_group_name_H-M   'P 1'
#
loop_
_entity.id
_entity.type
_entity.pdbx_description
1 polymer ?
#
loop_
_entity_poly.entity_id
_entity_poly.type
_entity_poly.pdbx_seq_one_letter_code
_entity_poly.pdbx_strand_id
1 'polypeptide(L)'
;MTPETKMTKCVFCGNNATTKNSAGQPVCQEHREKEPKDVGCPECGMPMKIKEGRYGFFWGCEGYPQCSQTYQIEALIDDEYKDED
;
A
#
# COMPACT_ATOMS: atom_id res chain seq x y z
N MET A 1 24.92 -4.39 -17.17
CA MET A 1 24.29 -3.61 -16.09
C MET A 1 22.87 -4.13 -15.99
N THR A 2 22.60 -5.00 -15.01
CA THR A 2 21.26 -5.54 -14.80
C THR A 2 20.31 -4.38 -14.48
N PRO A 3 19.09 -4.34 -15.05
CA PRO A 3 18.11 -3.36 -14.62
C PRO A 3 17.92 -3.58 -13.12
N GLU A 4 18.29 -2.57 -12.32
CA GLU A 4 18.09 -2.59 -10.89
C GLU A 4 16.63 -2.94 -10.65
N THR A 5 16.39 -4.14 -10.13
CA THR A 5 15.04 -4.60 -9.82
C THR A 5 14.46 -3.58 -8.87
N LYS A 6 13.51 -2.75 -9.35
CA LYS A 6 12.90 -1.69 -8.56
C LYS A 6 12.46 -2.29 -7.24
N MET A 7 13.07 -1.84 -6.15
CA MET A 7 12.84 -2.41 -4.82
C MET A 7 11.42 -2.03 -4.41
N THR A 8 10.52 -3.00 -4.40
CA THR A 8 9.13 -2.81 -3.97
C THR A 8 9.12 -2.39 -2.51
N LYS A 9 8.27 -1.40 -2.15
CA LYS A 9 8.13 -0.93 -0.77
C LYS A 9 7.08 -1.72 0.00
N CYS A 10 7.29 -1.86 1.30
CA CYS A 10 6.37 -2.44 2.26
C CYS A 10 5.20 -1.49 2.45
N VAL A 11 3.98 -2.01 2.33
CA VAL A 11 2.77 -1.20 2.39
C VAL A 11 2.43 -0.61 3.77
N PHE A 12 3.14 -1.02 4.82
CA PHE A 12 2.89 -0.57 6.19
C PHE A 12 3.93 0.39 6.74
N CYS A 13 5.18 0.33 6.27
CA CYS A 13 6.27 1.18 6.80
C CYS A 13 7.12 1.88 5.74
N GLY A 14 6.83 1.70 4.44
CA GLY A 14 7.59 2.33 3.36
C GLY A 14 9.04 1.81 3.18
N ASN A 15 9.52 0.95 4.09
CA ASN A 15 10.79 0.24 3.95
C ASN A 15 10.75 -0.78 2.80
N ASN A 16 11.88 -1.40 2.45
CA ASN A 16 11.90 -2.38 1.37
C ASN A 16 11.07 -3.62 1.73
N ALA A 17 10.14 -3.99 0.86
CA ALA A 17 9.42 -5.25 0.95
C ALA A 17 10.36 -6.41 0.60
N THR A 18 10.27 -7.47 1.39
CA THR A 18 11.06 -8.70 1.21
C THR A 18 10.18 -9.92 0.99
N THR A 19 8.86 -9.79 1.19
CA THR A 19 7.88 -10.86 1.01
C THR A 19 6.52 -10.29 0.63
N LYS A 20 5.53 -11.17 0.45
CA LYS A 20 4.11 -10.82 0.36
C LYS A 20 3.34 -11.41 1.54
N ASN A 21 2.35 -10.70 2.07
CA ASN A 21 1.43 -11.23 3.08
C ASN A 21 0.39 -12.18 2.46
N SER A 22 -0.52 -12.71 3.28
CA SER A 22 -1.68 -13.53 2.86
C SER A 22 -2.54 -12.86 1.80
N ALA A 23 -2.69 -11.53 1.87
CA ALA A 23 -3.41 -10.72 0.90
C ALA A 23 -2.62 -10.42 -0.39
N GLY A 24 -1.40 -10.97 -0.54
CA GLY A 24 -0.56 -10.81 -1.73
C GLY A 24 0.14 -9.44 -1.84
N GLN A 25 0.13 -8.65 -0.77
CA GLN A 25 0.68 -7.29 -0.76
C GLN A 25 2.15 -7.30 -0.36
N PRO A 26 2.98 -6.44 -0.95
CA PRO A 26 4.40 -6.40 -0.64
C PRO A 26 4.63 -5.85 0.76
N VAL A 27 5.33 -6.62 1.59
CA VAL A 27 5.60 -6.30 2.98
C VAL A 27 7.03 -6.67 3.36
N CYS A 28 7.55 -6.03 4.42
CA CYS A 28 8.79 -6.47 5.04
C CYS A 28 8.55 -7.72 5.90
N GLN A 29 9.62 -8.32 6.41
CA GLN A 29 9.54 -9.53 7.22
C GLN A 29 8.71 -9.35 8.51
N GLU A 30 8.79 -8.17 9.14
CA GLU A 30 8.03 -7.84 10.35
C GLU A 30 6.53 -7.71 10.09
N HIS A 31 6.17 -7.25 8.89
CA HIS A 31 4.78 -7.05 8.46
C HIS A 31 4.22 -8.21 7.64
N ARG A 32 4.91 -9.37 7.63
CA ARG A 32 4.54 -10.52 6.79
C ARG A 32 3.11 -11.04 7.04
N GLU A 33 2.60 -10.88 8.27
CA GLU A 33 1.27 -11.37 8.69
C GLU A 33 0.29 -10.22 8.89
N LYS A 34 0.71 -8.96 8.69
CA LYS A 34 -0.19 -7.81 8.81
C LYS A 34 -1.06 -7.71 7.55
N GLU A 35 -2.36 -7.56 7.77
CA GLU A 35 -3.34 -7.24 6.73
C GLU A 35 -3.75 -5.76 6.89
N PRO A 36 -3.88 -5.01 5.78
CA PRO A 36 -4.26 -3.62 5.85
C PRO A 36 -5.71 -3.51 6.30
N LYS A 37 -5.95 -2.54 7.17
CA LYS A 37 -7.29 -2.16 7.56
C LYS A 37 -8.04 -1.60 6.34
N ASP A 38 -9.36 -1.72 6.36
CA ASP A 38 -10.21 -1.08 5.37
C ASP A 38 -10.08 0.45 5.49
N VAL A 39 -9.42 1.06 4.52
CA VAL A 39 -9.29 2.53 4.46
C VAL A 39 -10.39 3.09 3.56
N GLY A 40 -11.14 4.07 4.06
CA GLY A 40 -12.12 4.82 3.26
C GLY A 40 -11.45 5.89 2.40
N CYS A 41 -11.95 6.10 1.19
CA CYS A 41 -11.50 7.16 0.29
C CYS A 41 -11.90 8.52 0.88
N PRO A 42 -10.95 9.46 1.10
CA PRO A 42 -11.25 10.77 1.67
C PRO A 42 -12.27 11.59 0.85
N GLU A 43 -12.38 11.31 -0.44
CA GLU A 43 -13.17 12.10 -1.39
C GLU A 43 -14.61 11.59 -1.58
N CYS A 44 -14.83 10.29 -1.46
CA CYS A 44 -16.16 9.68 -1.70
C CYS A 44 -16.62 8.71 -0.61
N GLY A 45 -15.78 8.41 0.40
CA GLY A 45 -16.07 7.48 1.50
C GLY A 45 -16.05 6.00 1.11
N MET A 46 -15.95 5.66 -0.18
CA MET A 46 -15.87 4.26 -0.62
C MET A 46 -14.55 3.61 -0.21
N PRO A 47 -14.49 2.28 -0.02
CA PRO A 47 -13.25 1.60 0.32
C PRO A 47 -12.12 1.84 -0.69
N MET A 48 -10.90 1.86 -0.19
CA MET A 48 -9.66 1.91 -0.97
C MET A 48 -8.96 0.55 -0.89
N LYS A 49 -8.35 0.13 -2.00
CA LYS A 49 -7.52 -1.07 -2.06
C LYS A 49 -6.15 -0.78 -2.62
N ILE A 50 -5.17 -1.55 -2.18
CA ILE A 50 -3.83 -1.54 -2.73
C ILE A 50 -3.84 -2.22 -4.11
N LYS A 51 -3.37 -1.51 -5.14
CA LYS A 51 -3.29 -1.97 -6.53
C LYS A 51 -1.86 -1.81 -7.04
N GLU A 52 -1.47 -2.66 -7.99
CA GLU A 52 -0.16 -2.60 -8.65
C GLU A 52 -0.25 -1.75 -9.93
N GLY A 53 0.66 -0.79 -10.09
CA GLY A 53 0.79 0.04 -11.28
C GLY A 53 2.22 0.07 -11.80
N ARG A 54 2.44 0.80 -12.90
CA ARG A 54 3.76 0.91 -13.57
C ARG A 54 4.89 1.39 -12.66
N TYR A 55 4.55 2.19 -11.65
CA TYR A 55 5.51 2.83 -10.74
C TYR A 55 5.58 2.16 -9.36
N GLY A 56 4.82 1.09 -9.14
CA GLY A 56 4.72 0.42 -7.85
C GLY A 56 3.27 0.30 -7.38
N PHE A 57 3.11 0.00 -6.10
CA PHE A 57 1.81 -0.16 -5.48
C PHE A 57 1.24 1.21 -5.08
N PHE A 58 -0.08 1.32 -5.08
CA PHE A 58 -0.80 2.54 -4.71
C PHE A 58 -2.18 2.19 -4.15
N TRP A 59 -2.79 3.10 -3.38
CA TRP A 59 -4.18 2.99 -2.97
C TRP A 59 -5.07 3.48 -4.11
N GLY A 60 -5.96 2.63 -4.61
CA GLY A 60 -6.97 2.98 -5.60
C GLY A 60 -8.37 2.87 -5.02
N CYS A 61 -9.19 3.89 -5.28
CA CYS A 61 -10.60 3.87 -4.88
C CYS A 61 -11.34 2.70 -5.56
N GLU A 62 -12.15 1.96 -4.79
CA GLU A 62 -13.02 0.91 -5.34
C GLU A 62 -14.27 1.49 -6.01
N GLY A 63 -14.55 2.79 -5.82
CA GLY A 63 -15.61 3.52 -6.52
C GLY A 63 -15.28 3.91 -7.96
N TYR A 64 -14.18 3.42 -8.56
CA TYR A 64 -13.86 3.66 -9.96
C TYR A 64 -14.90 2.98 -10.88
N PRO A 65 -15.40 3.61 -11.97
CA PRO A 65 -14.93 4.88 -12.57
C PRO A 65 -15.52 6.17 -11.99
N GLN A 66 -16.50 6.10 -11.08
CA GLN A 66 -17.16 7.28 -10.51
C GLN A 66 -16.22 8.11 -9.62
N CYS A 67 -15.25 7.46 -8.98
CA CYS A 67 -14.17 8.10 -8.25
C CYS A 67 -12.82 7.53 -8.72
N SER A 68 -11.99 8.36 -9.34
CA SER A 68 -10.67 7.98 -9.88
C SER A 68 -9.50 8.33 -8.95
N GLN A 69 -9.81 8.62 -7.68
CA GLN A 69 -8.79 9.01 -6.71
C GLN A 69 -7.82 7.88 -6.43
N THR A 70 -6.55 8.24 -6.43
CA THR A 70 -5.44 7.35 -6.11
C THR A 70 -4.48 8.05 -5.17
N TYR A 71 -3.91 7.29 -4.23
CA TYR A 71 -2.97 7.82 -3.25
C TYR A 71 -1.72 6.94 -3.23
N GLN A 72 -0.57 7.54 -2.94
CA GLN A 72 0.66 6.77 -2.69
C GLN A 72 0.46 5.89 -1.46
N ILE A 73 1.22 4.80 -1.37
CA ILE A 73 1.07 3.80 -0.30
C ILE A 73 1.20 4.43 1.08
N GLU A 74 2.14 5.36 1.24
CA GLU A 74 2.46 6.06 2.48
C GLU A 74 1.41 7.10 2.88
N ALA A 75 0.54 7.52 1.95
CA ALA A 75 -0.37 8.64 2.17
C ALA A 75 -1.60 8.30 3.02
N LEU A 76 -1.91 7.01 3.18
CA LEU A 76 -3.07 6.52 3.94
C LEU A 76 -2.68 5.52 5.03
N ILE A 77 -1.40 5.48 5.39
CA ILE A 77 -0.94 4.73 6.55
C ILE A 77 -1.44 5.51 7.77
N ASP A 78 -2.37 4.92 8.51
CA ASP A 78 -2.90 5.51 9.74
C ASP A 78 -1.75 5.79 10.72
N ASP A 79 -1.82 6.88 11.49
CA ASP A 79 -0.74 7.32 12.39
C ASP A 79 -0.43 6.26 13.48
N GLU A 80 -1.31 5.26 13.68
CA GLU A 80 -1.06 4.06 14.49
C GLU A 80 0.12 3.18 14.02
N TYR A 81 0.63 3.34 12.80
CA TYR A 81 1.76 2.55 12.26
C TYR A 81 3.09 3.30 12.22
N LYS A 82 3.15 4.53 12.76
CA LYS A 82 4.42 5.14 13.11
C LYS A 82 4.81 4.61 14.48
N ASP A 83 5.46 3.45 14.50
CA ASP A 83 6.18 3.02 15.69
C ASP A 83 7.14 4.17 16.08
N GLU A 84 6.84 4.84 17.21
CA GLU A 84 7.76 5.74 17.89
C GLU A 84 8.95 4.91 18.41
N ASP A 85 10.16 5.39 18.06
CA ASP A 85 11.53 5.04 18.53
C ASP A 85 11.80 3.63 19.12
#